data_AF-A0A8C5S4R6-F1
#
_entry.id   AF-A0A8C5S4R6-F1
#
_cell.length_a   1.000
_cell.length_b   1.000
_cell.length_c   1.000
_cell.angle_alpha   90.00
_cell.angle_beta   90.00
_cell.angle_gamma   90.00
#
_symmetry.space_group_name_H-M   'P 1'
#
loop_
_entity.id
_entity.type
_entity.pdbx_description
1 polymer ?
#
loop_
_entity_poly.entity_id
_entity_poly.type
_entity_poly.pdbx_seq_one_letter_code
_entity_poly.pdbx_strand_id
1 'polypeptide(L)'
;MAGILRTVVCNFSVPLFNNVICHKVKMPRMRTFLTHQVLWCKATIKPGIPYKKLTVGVPKEIFQNEKRIALSPAGVQALVKQGFNIIVESSAGEAAKFSDDHYREAGAQIQGTKEALASDIVLKVRAPMFNSVLGVHEIELFKSQGTLISFIYPAQNPDLLNKLAEKNTTVLAMDQVPRVTIAQGYDALSSMANIAGYDTTYCFY
;
A
#
# COMPACT_ATOMS: atom_id res chain seq x y z
N MET A 1 -53.41 -22.70 -20.18
CA MET A 1 -52.92 -22.75 -18.79
C MET A 1 -52.58 -21.32 -18.39
N ALA A 2 -53.56 -20.53 -17.95
CA ALA A 2 -54.09 -20.45 -16.58
C ALA A 2 -53.20 -19.65 -15.61
N GLY A 3 -53.65 -18.43 -15.28
CA GLY A 3 -53.38 -17.71 -14.04
C GLY A 3 -52.22 -16.69 -14.06
N ILE A 4 -52.30 -15.47 -13.54
CA ILE A 4 -53.30 -14.75 -12.74
C ILE A 4 -53.14 -13.25 -13.06
N LEU A 5 -54.27 -12.58 -13.27
CA LEU A 5 -54.43 -11.13 -13.35
C LEU A 5 -54.07 -10.43 -12.02
N ARG A 6 -53.51 -9.21 -12.13
CA ARG A 6 -54.15 -8.04 -11.49
C ARG A 6 -53.89 -6.77 -12.29
N THR A 7 -54.86 -6.48 -13.14
CA THR A 7 -55.17 -5.16 -13.70
C THR A 7 -55.47 -4.18 -12.57
N VAL A 8 -54.96 -2.94 -12.66
CA VAL A 8 -55.76 -1.77 -12.31
C VAL A 8 -55.67 -0.81 -13.49
N VAL A 9 -56.82 -0.64 -14.12
CA VAL A 9 -57.11 0.29 -15.21
C VAL A 9 -57.16 1.71 -14.63
N CYS A 10 -56.68 2.70 -15.39
CA CYS A 10 -57.45 3.91 -15.68
C CYS A 10 -56.79 4.71 -16.81
N ASN A 11 -57.35 4.53 -18.01
CA ASN A 11 -57.58 5.52 -19.06
C ASN A 11 -57.35 6.99 -18.66
N PHE A 12 -56.65 7.77 -19.49
CA PHE A 12 -57.26 8.57 -20.56
C PHE A 12 -56.18 9.34 -21.35
N SER A 13 -56.53 9.64 -22.59
CA SER A 13 -55.75 10.22 -23.69
C SER A 13 -55.25 11.67 -23.53
N VAL A 14 -54.08 11.90 -24.12
CA VAL A 14 -53.36 13.14 -24.55
C VAL A 14 -54.29 14.16 -25.29
N PRO A 15 -54.00 15.48 -25.53
CA PRO A 15 -52.68 16.13 -25.70
C PRO A 15 -52.49 17.59 -25.20
N LEU A 16 -51.28 18.10 -25.51
CA LEU A 16 -50.67 19.43 -25.31
C LEU A 16 -51.62 20.64 -25.47
N PHE A 17 -51.52 21.67 -24.63
CA PHE A 17 -50.65 22.86 -24.82
C PHE A 17 -50.93 23.94 -23.75
N ASN A 18 -49.82 24.56 -23.31
CA ASN A 18 -49.65 25.92 -22.80
C ASN A 18 -50.46 26.51 -21.64
N ASN A 19 -49.66 26.83 -20.61
CA ASN A 19 -49.76 27.93 -19.64
C ASN A 19 -50.93 27.89 -18.67
N VAL A 20 -50.61 28.23 -17.41
CA VAL A 20 -51.51 28.65 -16.32
C VAL A 20 -51.74 27.62 -15.18
N ILE A 21 -51.38 28.09 -13.97
CA ILE A 21 -51.85 27.81 -12.59
C ILE A 21 -51.45 26.51 -11.86
N CYS A 22 -50.82 26.78 -10.72
CA CYS A 22 -50.62 25.96 -9.53
C CYS A 22 -51.94 25.55 -8.87
N HIS A 23 -52.13 24.25 -8.60
CA HIS A 23 -52.85 23.82 -7.40
C HIS A 23 -52.26 22.53 -6.83
N LYS A 24 -52.04 22.55 -5.50
CA LYS A 24 -51.61 21.42 -4.68
C LYS A 24 -52.61 20.27 -4.79
N VAL A 25 -52.16 19.11 -5.26
CA VAL A 25 -52.85 17.83 -5.04
C VAL A 25 -51.99 16.96 -4.12
N LYS A 26 -52.58 16.60 -2.99
CA LYS A 26 -51.99 15.79 -1.92
C LYS A 26 -52.38 14.33 -2.17
N MET A 27 -51.43 13.48 -2.54
CA MET A 27 -51.59 12.01 -2.58
C MET A 27 -50.30 11.31 -2.12
N PRO A 28 -50.40 10.09 -1.55
CA PRO A 28 -49.57 9.65 -0.44
C PRO A 28 -48.28 8.91 -0.84
N ARG A 29 -47.15 9.57 -0.56
CA ARG A 29 -45.86 9.04 -0.09
C ARG A 29 -45.35 7.69 -0.65
N MET A 30 -45.29 7.55 -1.98
CA MET A 30 -44.25 6.71 -2.60
C MET A 30 -42.88 7.34 -2.33
N ARG A 31 -42.03 6.66 -1.58
CA ARG A 31 -40.61 7.02 -1.43
C ARG A 31 -39.90 6.70 -2.74
N THR A 32 -39.76 7.70 -3.60
CA THR A 32 -38.77 7.65 -4.69
C THR A 32 -37.39 7.68 -4.06
N PHE A 33 -36.75 6.50 -3.97
CA PHE A 33 -35.30 6.46 -3.76
C PHE A 33 -34.66 6.95 -5.05
N LEU A 34 -34.32 8.25 -5.08
CA LEU A 34 -33.28 8.74 -5.98
C LEU A 34 -32.00 8.04 -5.55
N THR A 35 -31.65 6.94 -6.22
CA THR A 35 -30.31 6.37 -6.09
C THR A 35 -29.34 7.45 -6.53
N HIS A 36 -28.60 8.02 -5.57
CA HIS A 36 -27.55 9.01 -5.79
C HIS A 36 -26.33 8.38 -6.48
N GLN A 37 -26.55 7.57 -7.51
CA GLN A 37 -25.53 6.82 -8.25
C GLN A 37 -24.53 7.76 -8.96
N VAL A 38 -24.88 9.04 -9.09
CA VAL A 38 -24.11 10.03 -9.87
C VAL A 38 -23.10 10.84 -9.03
N LEU A 39 -23.05 10.65 -7.70
CA LEU A 39 -22.07 11.35 -6.86
C LEU A 39 -20.71 10.64 -6.76
N TRP A 40 -20.57 9.41 -7.26
CA TRP A 40 -19.35 8.61 -7.10
C TRP A 40 -18.31 8.78 -8.22
N CYS A 41 -18.62 9.46 -9.32
CA CYS A 41 -17.72 9.57 -10.48
C CYS A 41 -17.10 10.96 -10.71
N LYS A 42 -17.20 11.90 -9.76
CA LYS A 42 -16.68 13.28 -9.91
C LYS A 42 -15.44 13.59 -9.08
N ALA A 43 -14.75 12.60 -8.52
CA ALA A 43 -13.39 12.81 -8.07
C ALA A 43 -12.47 12.84 -9.29
N THR A 44 -11.83 13.97 -9.57
CA THR A 44 -10.77 14.06 -10.58
C THR A 44 -9.67 13.07 -10.18
N ILE A 45 -9.55 11.97 -10.92
CA ILE A 45 -8.50 10.96 -10.70
C ILE A 45 -7.17 11.69 -10.89
N LYS A 46 -6.43 11.93 -9.81
CA LYS A 46 -5.07 12.46 -9.91
C LYS A 46 -4.27 11.47 -10.77
N PRO A 47 -3.63 11.91 -11.86
CA PRO A 47 -2.85 10.99 -12.68
C PRO A 47 -1.74 10.40 -11.82
N GLY A 48 -1.66 9.06 -11.81
CA GLY A 48 -0.60 8.35 -11.10
C GLY A 48 0.78 8.73 -11.65
N ILE A 49 1.78 8.71 -10.78
CA ILE A 49 3.18 8.92 -11.19
C ILE A 49 3.62 7.67 -11.99
N PRO A 50 4.23 7.83 -13.18
CA PRO A 50 4.68 6.68 -13.96
C PRO A 50 5.83 5.94 -13.26
N TYR A 51 5.84 4.61 -13.34
CA TYR A 51 6.81 3.75 -12.65
C TYR A 51 8.28 4.09 -12.94
N LYS A 52 8.59 4.48 -14.19
CA LYS A 52 9.97 4.85 -14.59
C LYS A 52 10.55 6.05 -13.85
N LYS A 53 9.70 6.88 -13.24
CA LYS A 53 10.11 8.04 -12.43
C LYS A 53 10.26 7.72 -10.95
N LEU A 54 9.80 6.54 -10.52
CA LEU A 54 9.86 6.12 -9.12
C LEU A 54 11.08 5.25 -8.89
N THR A 55 11.76 5.52 -7.78
CA THR A 55 12.91 4.75 -7.33
C THR A 55 12.59 4.02 -6.04
N VAL A 56 12.89 2.73 -6.01
CA VAL A 56 12.73 1.86 -4.85
C VAL A 56 14.09 1.62 -4.22
N GLY A 57 14.25 2.01 -2.95
CA GLY A 57 15.46 1.86 -2.16
C GLY A 57 15.36 0.70 -1.17
N VAL A 58 16.40 -0.13 -1.11
CA VAL A 58 16.54 -1.24 -0.17
C VAL A 58 17.81 -1.00 0.67
N PRO A 59 17.70 -0.32 1.82
CA PRO A 59 18.83 -0.11 2.73
C PRO A 59 19.15 -1.39 3.52
N LYS A 60 20.35 -1.43 4.09
CA LYS A 60 20.81 -2.46 5.02
C LYS A 60 20.18 -2.24 6.40
N GLU A 61 19.83 -3.34 7.06
CA GLU A 61 19.32 -3.28 8.42
C GLU A 61 20.45 -3.01 9.43
N ILE A 62 20.21 -2.08 10.36
CA ILE A 62 21.18 -1.65 11.39
C ILE A 62 20.95 -2.41 12.71
N PHE A 63 19.78 -3.03 12.86
CA PHE A 63 19.42 -3.72 14.08
C PHE A 63 20.34 -4.92 14.34
N GLN A 64 20.72 -5.12 15.61
CA GLN A 64 21.65 -6.18 15.99
C GLN A 64 21.10 -7.56 15.60
N ASN A 65 21.96 -8.37 14.97
CA ASN A 65 21.64 -9.73 14.50
C ASN A 65 20.49 -9.83 13.48
N GLU A 66 20.08 -8.73 12.87
CA GLU A 66 19.11 -8.77 11.77
C GLU A 66 19.82 -9.25 10.49
N LYS A 67 19.44 -10.44 10.02
CA LYS A 67 20.05 -11.08 8.84
C LYS A 67 19.18 -11.02 7.59
N ARG A 68 17.93 -10.56 7.73
CA ARG A 68 16.97 -10.51 6.62
C ARG A 68 17.18 -9.24 5.80
N ILE A 69 16.76 -9.30 4.54
CA ILE A 69 16.71 -8.17 3.62
C ILE A 69 15.28 -8.00 3.10
N ALA A 70 14.85 -6.75 2.88
CA ALA A 70 13.48 -6.44 2.50
C ALA A 70 13.12 -6.95 1.09
N LEU A 71 14.10 -7.10 0.20
CA LEU A 71 13.90 -7.53 -1.18
C LEU A 71 14.95 -8.55 -1.61
N SER A 72 14.49 -9.69 -2.11
CA SER A 72 15.37 -10.70 -2.72
C SER A 72 15.68 -10.36 -4.18
N PRO A 73 16.75 -10.92 -4.78
CA PRO A 73 17.06 -10.71 -6.19
C PRO A 73 15.90 -11.08 -7.14
N ALA A 74 15.11 -12.10 -6.79
CA ALA A 74 13.91 -12.46 -7.54
C ALA A 74 12.82 -11.37 -7.48
N GLY A 75 12.65 -10.74 -6.31
CA GLY A 75 11.74 -9.60 -6.14
C GLY A 75 12.20 -8.36 -6.90
N VAL A 76 13.52 -8.13 -6.98
CA VAL A 76 14.12 -7.08 -7.81
C VAL A 76 13.74 -7.27 -9.27
N GLN A 77 13.93 -8.47 -9.82
CA GLN A 77 13.57 -8.74 -11.22
C GLN A 77 12.08 -8.47 -11.51
N ALA A 78 11.19 -8.81 -10.57
CA ALA A 78 9.76 -8.56 -10.73
C ALA A 78 9.44 -7.06 -10.78
N LEU A 79 10.06 -6.26 -9.91
CA LEU A 79 9.87 -4.81 -9.86
C LEU A 79 10.51 -4.10 -11.07
N VAL A 80 11.68 -4.55 -11.54
CA VAL A 80 12.30 -4.05 -12.77
C VAL A 80 11.40 -4.34 -13.98
N LYS A 81 10.80 -5.53 -14.06
CA LYS A 81 9.82 -5.88 -15.12
C LYS A 81 8.59 -4.97 -15.13
N GLN A 82 8.16 -4.47 -13.97
CA GLN A 82 7.09 -3.47 -13.87
C GLN A 82 7.55 -2.06 -14.28
N GLY A 83 8.86 -1.80 -14.33
CA GLY A 83 9.46 -0.57 -14.79
C GLY A 83 9.94 0.38 -13.69
N PHE A 84 10.14 -0.13 -12.47
CA PHE A 84 10.75 0.64 -11.37
C PHE A 84 12.28 0.66 -11.47
N ASN A 85 12.88 1.75 -11.02
CA ASN A 85 14.33 1.79 -10.77
C ASN A 85 14.59 1.30 -9.36
N ILE A 86 15.57 0.41 -9.19
CA ILE A 86 15.83 -0.21 -7.89
C ILE A 86 17.26 0.09 -7.46
N ILE A 87 17.37 0.62 -6.25
CA ILE A 87 18.62 0.92 -5.58
C ILE A 87 18.73 0.00 -4.38
N VAL A 88 19.84 -0.72 -4.28
CA VAL A 88 20.17 -1.58 -3.14
C VAL A 88 21.45 -1.07 -2.50
N GLU A 89 21.47 -0.99 -1.17
CA GLU A 89 22.69 -0.64 -0.45
C GLU A 89 23.75 -1.74 -0.60
N SER A 90 25.01 -1.34 -0.80
CA SER A 90 26.15 -2.26 -0.82
C SER A 90 26.18 -3.16 0.41
N SER A 91 26.43 -4.46 0.25
CA SER A 91 26.50 -5.44 1.35
C SER A 91 25.21 -5.60 2.17
N ALA A 92 24.05 -5.15 1.67
CA ALA A 92 22.78 -5.31 2.37
C ALA A 92 22.32 -6.78 2.43
N GLY A 93 22.63 -7.55 1.38
CA GLY A 93 22.20 -8.95 1.22
C GLY A 93 23.14 -10.00 1.81
N GLU A 94 24.34 -9.63 2.24
CA GLU A 94 25.40 -10.60 2.65
C GLU A 94 24.93 -11.53 3.78
N ALA A 95 24.25 -10.97 4.78
CA ALA A 95 23.71 -11.73 5.90
C ALA A 95 22.60 -12.71 5.49
N ALA A 96 21.89 -12.38 4.40
CA ALA A 96 20.87 -13.21 3.76
C ALA A 96 21.44 -14.15 2.69
N LYS A 97 22.77 -14.23 2.55
CA LYS A 97 23.49 -15.03 1.53
C LYS A 97 23.22 -14.58 0.08
N PHE A 98 22.88 -13.32 -0.12
CA PHE A 98 22.79 -12.72 -1.47
C PHE A 98 23.97 -11.77 -1.68
N SER A 99 24.80 -12.06 -2.68
CA SER A 99 25.88 -11.17 -3.10
C SER A 99 25.34 -9.96 -3.87
N ASP A 100 26.09 -8.87 -3.85
CA ASP A 100 25.78 -7.66 -4.62
C ASP A 100 25.71 -7.94 -6.14
N ASP A 101 26.44 -8.94 -6.62
CA ASP A 101 26.43 -9.34 -8.02
C ASP A 101 25.08 -9.92 -8.45
N HIS A 102 24.42 -10.70 -7.59
CA HIS A 102 23.06 -11.19 -7.88
C HIS A 102 22.05 -10.04 -8.01
N TYR A 103 22.24 -8.96 -7.26
CA TYR A 103 21.41 -7.76 -7.37
C TYR A 103 21.68 -6.99 -8.66
N ARG A 104 22.96 -6.89 -9.08
CA ARG A 104 23.33 -6.29 -10.37
C ARG A 104 22.75 -7.07 -11.55
N GLU A 105 22.86 -8.40 -11.52
CA GLU A 105 22.29 -9.29 -12.53
C GLU A 105 20.76 -9.18 -12.60
N ALA A 106 20.11 -8.96 -11.46
CA ALA A 106 18.67 -8.73 -11.39
C ALA A 106 18.23 -7.35 -11.92
N GLY A 107 19.17 -6.45 -12.22
CA GLY A 107 18.90 -5.10 -12.74
C GLY A 107 18.81 -4.00 -11.68
N ALA A 108 19.25 -4.25 -10.44
CA ALA A 108 19.39 -3.21 -9.42
C ALA A 108 20.70 -2.45 -9.55
N GLN A 109 20.70 -1.21 -9.09
CA GLN A 109 21.89 -0.39 -8.90
C GLN A 109 22.38 -0.51 -7.46
N ILE A 110 23.67 -0.79 -7.29
CA ILE A 110 24.30 -0.81 -5.96
C ILE A 110 24.81 0.59 -5.63
N GLN A 111 24.33 1.15 -4.53
CA GLN A 111 24.63 2.53 -4.10
C GLN A 111 24.86 2.60 -2.58
N GLY A 112 25.17 3.80 -2.07
CA GLY A 112 25.39 4.00 -0.64
C GLY A 112 24.10 4.05 0.18
N THR A 113 24.22 3.89 1.51
CA THR A 113 23.11 3.94 2.47
C THR A 113 22.24 5.21 2.31
N LYS A 114 22.87 6.38 2.11
CA LYS A 114 22.16 7.66 1.98
C LYS A 114 21.29 7.70 0.72
N GLU A 115 21.77 7.13 -0.38
CA GLU A 115 21.07 7.13 -1.66
C GLU A 115 19.89 6.14 -1.63
N ALA A 116 20.08 4.97 -1.02
CA ALA A 116 19.00 4.01 -0.79
C ALA A 116 17.88 4.60 0.09
N LEU A 117 18.23 5.32 1.16
CA LEU A 117 17.24 5.96 2.04
C LEU A 117 16.57 7.20 1.41
N ALA A 118 17.24 7.89 0.48
CA ALA A 118 16.69 9.06 -0.23
C ALA A 118 15.74 8.69 -1.40
N SER A 119 15.41 7.41 -1.57
CA SER A 119 14.53 6.92 -2.62
C SER A 119 13.06 7.33 -2.43
N ASP A 120 12.25 7.27 -3.49
CA ASP A 120 10.82 7.61 -3.41
C ASP A 120 10.03 6.57 -2.60
N ILE A 121 10.41 5.30 -2.72
CA ILE A 121 9.86 4.19 -1.96
C ILE A 121 11.02 3.52 -1.22
N VAL A 122 10.95 3.42 0.10
CA VAL A 122 11.95 2.74 0.92
C VAL A 122 11.34 1.46 1.46
N LEU A 123 11.99 0.33 1.19
CA LEU A 123 11.59 -0.98 1.67
C LEU A 123 12.52 -1.41 2.80
N LYS A 124 11.99 -1.50 4.01
CA LYS A 124 12.69 -2.03 5.18
C LYS A 124 11.95 -3.20 5.78
N VAL A 125 12.69 -4.06 6.47
CA VAL A 125 12.07 -5.06 7.33
C VAL A 125 11.62 -4.36 8.60
N ARG A 126 12.53 -3.78 9.37
CA ARG A 126 12.19 -3.17 10.66
C ARG A 126 11.89 -1.68 10.53
N ALA A 127 11.27 -1.15 11.59
CA ALA A 127 11.09 0.28 11.77
C ALA A 127 12.43 1.03 11.67
N PRO A 128 12.45 2.23 11.06
CA PRO A 128 13.64 3.06 11.04
C PRO A 128 14.12 3.41 12.44
N MET A 129 15.44 3.40 12.66
CA MET A 129 16.04 3.66 13.96
C MET A 129 17.18 4.68 13.87
N PHE A 130 17.76 5.02 15.02
CA PHE A 130 18.97 5.83 15.06
C PHE A 130 20.15 5.02 14.50
N ASN A 131 20.83 5.58 13.49
CA ASN A 131 22.00 4.96 12.91
C ASN A 131 23.26 5.41 13.65
N SER A 132 23.84 4.53 14.47
CA SER A 132 25.07 4.81 15.21
C SER A 132 26.29 5.07 14.32
N VAL A 133 26.30 4.57 13.08
CA VAL A 133 27.41 4.75 12.13
C VAL A 133 27.38 6.14 11.50
N LEU A 134 26.18 6.63 11.17
CA LEU A 134 25.99 7.95 10.53
C LEU A 134 25.74 9.07 11.55
N GLY A 135 25.47 8.73 12.81
CA GLY A 135 25.15 9.70 13.87
C GLY A 135 23.82 10.43 13.68
N VAL A 136 22.97 9.96 12.78
CA VAL A 136 21.68 10.56 12.43
C VAL A 136 20.56 9.54 12.47
N HIS A 137 19.33 10.01 12.68
CA HIS A 137 18.15 9.16 12.59
C HIS A 137 17.83 8.88 11.11
N GLU A 138 17.52 7.63 10.73
CA GLU A 138 17.24 7.28 9.33
C GLU A 138 16.11 8.10 8.70
N ILE A 139 15.13 8.50 9.53
CA ILE A 139 14.00 9.37 9.14
C ILE A 139 14.47 10.71 8.56
N GLU A 140 15.63 11.22 8.99
CA GLU A 140 16.15 12.50 8.49
C GLU A 140 16.67 12.40 7.06
N LEU A 141 17.09 11.19 6.65
CA LEU A 141 17.62 10.89 5.33
C LEU A 141 16.52 10.60 4.30
N PHE A 142 15.27 10.43 4.75
CA PHE A 142 14.14 10.23 3.85
C PHE A 142 13.81 11.49 3.05
N LYS A 143 13.42 11.25 1.80
CA LYS A 143 12.88 12.27 0.93
C LYS A 143 11.49 12.72 1.44
N SER A 144 11.22 14.01 1.33
CA SER A 144 9.88 14.56 1.59
C SER A 144 8.86 13.90 0.65
N GLN A 145 7.69 13.52 1.18
CA GLN A 145 6.64 12.79 0.46
C GLN A 145 7.04 11.39 -0.04
N GLY A 146 8.09 10.79 0.53
CA GLY A 146 8.44 9.39 0.28
C GLY A 146 7.39 8.40 0.83
N THR A 147 7.49 7.16 0.39
CA THR A 147 6.70 6.04 0.90
C THR A 147 7.62 5.06 1.62
N LEU A 148 7.35 4.77 2.89
CA LEU A 148 8.04 3.77 3.68
C LEU A 148 7.17 2.52 3.81
N ILE A 149 7.72 1.35 3.48
CA ILE A 149 7.07 0.06 3.71
C ILE A 149 7.94 -0.72 4.70
N SER A 150 7.41 -0.98 5.90
CA SER A 150 8.14 -1.70 6.95
C SER A 150 7.21 -2.16 8.09
N PHE A 151 7.75 -2.92 9.05
CA PHE A 151 7.07 -3.17 10.32
C PHE A 151 7.24 -1.98 11.26
N ILE A 152 6.14 -1.31 11.62
CA ILE A 152 6.17 -0.07 12.40
C ILE A 152 5.64 -0.29 13.82
N TYR A 153 4.67 -1.18 14.00
CA TYR A 153 4.02 -1.40 15.29
C TYR A 153 3.49 -0.08 15.88
N PRO A 154 2.52 0.56 15.21
CA PRO A 154 2.11 1.94 15.49
C PRO A 154 1.56 2.13 16.91
N ALA A 155 0.99 1.09 17.51
CA ALA A 155 0.49 1.13 18.88
C ALA A 155 1.61 1.22 19.93
N GLN A 156 2.80 0.70 19.62
CA GLN A 156 3.94 0.65 20.53
C GLN A 156 4.89 1.85 20.39
N ASN A 157 4.92 2.49 19.22
CA ASN A 157 5.90 3.51 18.88
C ASN A 157 5.26 4.85 18.46
N PRO A 158 4.57 5.58 19.37
CA PRO A 158 3.94 6.86 19.03
C PRO A 158 4.97 7.93 18.64
N ASP A 159 6.15 7.94 19.26
CA ASP A 159 7.21 8.92 18.95
C ASP A 159 7.74 8.77 17.53
N LEU A 160 7.85 7.53 17.05
CA LEU A 160 8.29 7.23 15.68
C LEU A 160 7.25 7.76 14.67
N LEU A 161 5.97 7.58 14.95
CA LEU A 161 4.89 8.10 14.12
C LEU A 161 4.89 9.62 14.05
N ASN A 162 5.11 10.30 15.19
CA ASN A 162 5.20 11.75 15.22
C ASN A 162 6.34 12.25 14.32
N LYS A 163 7.52 11.65 14.41
CA LYS A 163 8.67 11.98 13.53
C LYS A 163 8.39 11.73 12.05
N LEU A 164 7.72 10.63 11.72
CA LEU A 164 7.33 10.31 10.33
C LEU A 164 6.26 11.27 9.80
N ALA A 165 5.34 11.70 10.66
CA ALA A 165 4.31 12.68 10.34
C ALA A 165 4.91 14.08 10.09
N GLU A 166 5.86 14.53 10.91
CA GLU A 166 6.59 15.79 10.70
C GLU A 166 7.31 15.84 9.34
N LYS A 167 7.81 14.69 8.87
CA LYS A 167 8.46 14.55 7.56
C LYS A 167 7.49 14.40 6.39
N ASN A 168 6.17 14.40 6.62
CA ASN A 168 5.14 14.17 5.60
C ASN A 168 5.40 12.89 4.77
N THR A 169 5.87 11.83 5.41
CA THR A 169 6.14 10.54 4.77
C THR A 169 4.88 9.67 4.79
N THR A 170 4.58 8.99 3.70
CA THR A 170 3.50 7.98 3.66
C THR A 170 4.05 6.67 4.19
N VAL A 171 3.42 6.08 5.20
CA VAL A 171 3.93 4.86 5.84
C VAL A 171 2.92 3.73 5.67
N LEU A 172 3.37 2.63 5.09
CA LEU A 172 2.61 1.38 4.97
C LEU A 172 3.15 0.37 5.97
N ALA A 173 2.39 0.18 7.04
CA ALA A 173 2.71 -0.72 8.14
C ALA A 173 2.32 -2.16 7.78
N MET A 174 3.31 -3.02 7.58
CA MET A 174 3.07 -4.43 7.21
C MET A 174 2.43 -5.25 8.34
N ASP A 175 2.50 -4.78 9.58
CA ASP A 175 1.81 -5.37 10.73
C ASP A 175 0.29 -5.09 10.76
N GLN A 176 -0.16 -4.04 10.06
CA GLN A 176 -1.57 -3.62 10.03
C GLN A 176 -2.31 -4.13 8.78
N VAL A 177 -1.74 -5.10 8.07
CA VAL A 177 -2.42 -5.73 6.92
C VAL A 177 -3.67 -6.47 7.45
N PRO A 178 -4.87 -6.15 6.93
CA PRO A 178 -6.10 -6.77 7.41
C PRO A 178 -6.10 -8.26 7.06
N ARG A 179 -6.50 -9.09 8.03
CA ARG A 179 -6.60 -10.55 7.86
C ARG A 179 -7.90 -10.92 7.13
N VAL A 180 -7.91 -10.65 5.83
CA VAL A 180 -9.01 -11.00 4.90
C VAL A 180 -8.49 -11.87 3.77
N THR A 181 -9.35 -12.70 3.17
CA THR A 181 -8.96 -13.71 2.16
C THR A 181 -8.21 -13.11 0.96
N ILE A 182 -8.60 -11.92 0.51
CA ILE A 182 -7.95 -11.22 -0.60
C ILE A 182 -6.54 -10.70 -0.28
N ALA A 183 -6.21 -10.51 1.00
CA ALA A 183 -4.95 -9.92 1.46
C ALA A 183 -3.98 -10.96 2.06
N GLN A 184 -4.39 -12.22 2.16
CA GLN A 184 -3.61 -13.30 2.79
C GLN A 184 -2.26 -13.53 2.10
N GLY A 185 -2.16 -13.31 0.78
CA GLY A 185 -0.91 -13.41 0.04
C GLY A 185 0.14 -12.33 0.38
N TYR A 186 -0.27 -11.27 1.08
CA TYR A 186 0.59 -10.14 1.46
C TYR A 186 0.84 -10.07 2.97
N ASP A 187 0.35 -11.05 3.74
CA ASP A 187 0.53 -11.09 5.20
C ASP A 187 1.94 -11.56 5.55
N ALA A 188 2.79 -10.59 5.89
CA ALA A 188 4.16 -10.82 6.28
C ALA A 188 4.29 -11.46 7.68
N LEU A 189 3.33 -11.25 8.59
CA LEU A 189 3.36 -11.88 9.92
C LEU A 189 3.12 -13.39 9.83
N SER A 190 2.16 -13.81 9.00
CA SER A 190 1.89 -15.24 8.75
C SER A 190 3.09 -15.94 8.12
N SER A 191 3.78 -15.28 7.20
CA SER A 191 5.01 -15.80 6.57
C SER A 191 6.15 -16.01 7.59
N MET A 192 6.35 -15.03 8.49
CA MET A 192 7.36 -15.13 9.54
C MET A 192 7.04 -16.19 10.59
N ALA A 193 5.77 -16.29 10.98
CA ALA A 193 5.31 -17.29 11.94
C ALA A 193 5.55 -18.72 11.43
N ASN A 194 5.36 -18.95 10.13
CA ASN A 194 5.61 -20.26 9.52
C ASN A 194 7.10 -20.66 9.59
N ILE A 195 8.00 -19.74 9.23
CA ILE A 195 9.46 -19.98 9.30
C ILE A 195 9.88 -20.21 10.76
N ALA A 196 9.41 -19.39 11.70
CA ALA A 196 9.72 -19.55 13.12
C ALA A 196 9.23 -20.90 13.69
N GLY A 197 8.04 -21.37 13.27
CA GLY A 197 7.52 -22.67 13.68
C GLY A 197 8.37 -23.84 13.16
N TYR A 198 8.84 -23.74 11.92
CA TYR A 198 9.78 -24.70 11.35
C TYR A 198 11.10 -24.70 12.13
N ASP A 199 11.75 -23.54 12.29
CA ASP A 199 13.03 -23.43 13.01
C ASP A 199 12.94 -23.93 14.45
N THR A 200 11.82 -23.65 15.14
CA THR A 200 11.59 -24.15 16.50
C THR A 200 11.59 -25.67 16.52
N THR A 201 10.91 -26.31 15.57
CA THR A 201 10.85 -27.77 15.48
C THR A 201 12.24 -28.37 15.26
N TYR A 202 13.06 -27.76 14.42
CA TYR A 202 14.43 -28.22 14.17
C TYR A 202 15.39 -27.97 15.32
N CYS A 203 15.18 -26.93 16.12
CA CYS A 203 16.03 -26.60 17.27
C CYS A 203 15.79 -27.53 18.49
N PHE A 204 14.65 -28.22 18.54
CA PHE A 204 14.33 -29.20 19.59
C PHE A 204 14.85 -30.62 19.28
N TYR A 205 15.32 -30.88 18.07
CA TYR A 205 16.01 -32.10 17.67
C TYR A 205 17.53 -31.91 17.69
#